data_AF-A0A2W7G4I3-F1
#
_entry.id   AF-A0A2W7G4I3-F1
#
_cell.length_a   1.000
_cell.length_b   1.000
_cell.length_c   1.000
_cell.angle_alpha   90.00
_cell.angle_beta   90.00
_cell.angle_gamma   90.00
#
_symmetry.space_group_name_H-M   'P 1'
#
loop_
_entity.id
_entity.type
_entity.pdbx_description
1 polymer ?
#
loop_
_entity_poly.entity_id
_entity_poly.type
_entity_poly.pdbx_seq_one_letter_code
_entity_poly.pdbx_strand_id
1 'polypeptide(L)'
;MKKNLIIKLALTTSILPTFSLISASCQKENNSNTKVENAGFQNSFLKEQTSKNQLFLELIDTYLNTFYKNDLTKVSGKNNEDRILKAIEQKNTQLYKDLYDVFKPFAAKKLEENPQIFWNLKQEFIKLDIETSNFAPTPDTIPTEDQFIFILKNSKPLAFNWRLEVQKLLISKLYLLKSREEFKKLSVNDKGLDKHQVSLESDIKKDSTSKTKKEIYEALDLKADNLYLVKWLVENPIIEKWSFTDDQDMNLRIGFANVANFKDFNDLASYASENKVKYDYNPVAKYKDFIIASGKSEYSNGKNDLETLRAFQGIQQNTATSGDLNNSFEALKNTQSPVFGFLNPNTNQVLDQDYFKFVSILEKESKLPKIKATSQLNSKVSKLKESDKLSAEDIEFEGLTRDNSNKNRFTKELTMNNGSQQKYKLIYEIVGDITYSGTNVRVPMRLSVESLGKRHYYDFTAVLEKKDSKFEADQKELKFNLDKYPKTVNMIKDKKVDAAYVIKIAPLFNSNKQKDKEGKEVEKGKLTLDKTPWESKEEQSKIANHIVIAKGNELFREANKYIRDYLGFELKDFDPTILEIFKQVGLI
;
A
#
# COMPACT_ATOMS: atom_id res chain seq x y z
N MET A 1 -18.43 -49.96 22.88
CA MET A 1 -18.87 -48.62 23.33
C MET A 1 -17.65 -47.72 23.49
N LYS A 2 -17.35 -46.88 22.50
CA LYS A 2 -16.29 -45.85 22.57
C LYS A 2 -16.97 -44.49 22.63
N LYS A 3 -16.74 -43.75 23.72
CA LYS A 3 -17.26 -42.39 23.95
C LYS A 3 -16.47 -41.42 23.06
N ASN A 4 -17.15 -40.80 22.11
CA ASN A 4 -16.64 -39.65 21.37
C ASN A 4 -16.64 -38.42 22.30
N LEU A 5 -15.45 -37.96 22.66
CA LEU A 5 -15.22 -36.70 23.35
C LEU A 5 -15.30 -35.58 22.30
N ILE A 6 -16.49 -34.98 22.14
CA ILE A 6 -16.64 -33.75 21.37
C ILE A 6 -16.02 -32.62 22.21
N ILE A 7 -14.82 -32.19 21.83
CA ILE A 7 -14.20 -30.98 22.34
C ILE A 7 -15.02 -29.80 21.80
N LYS A 8 -16.03 -29.37 22.56
CA LYS A 8 -16.66 -28.06 22.38
C LYS A 8 -15.61 -27.01 22.76
N LEU A 9 -14.97 -26.40 21.76
CA LEU A 9 -14.35 -25.10 21.92
C LEU A 9 -15.45 -24.15 22.38
N ALA A 10 -15.41 -23.73 23.64
CA ALA A 10 -16.26 -22.67 24.15
C ALA A 10 -15.88 -21.38 23.41
N LEU A 11 -16.68 -21.01 22.39
CA LEU A 11 -16.81 -19.64 21.92
C LEU A 11 -17.27 -18.84 23.14
N THR A 12 -16.34 -18.12 23.77
CA THR A 12 -16.66 -17.17 24.83
C THR A 12 -17.55 -16.08 24.24
N THR A 13 -18.86 -16.21 24.41
CA THR A 13 -19.83 -15.12 24.28
C THR A 13 -19.41 -14.05 25.29
N SER A 14 -18.64 -13.07 24.83
CA SER A 14 -18.24 -11.94 25.65
C SER A 14 -19.45 -11.02 25.78
N ILE A 15 -20.31 -11.33 26.74
CA ILE A 15 -21.36 -10.42 27.20
C ILE A 15 -20.62 -9.19 27.73
N LEU A 16 -20.79 -8.04 27.06
CA LEU A 16 -20.20 -6.78 27.50
C LEU A 16 -20.74 -6.44 28.89
N PRO A 17 -19.88 -6.13 29.86
CA PRO A 17 -20.32 -5.79 31.20
C PRO A 17 -20.78 -4.33 31.24
N THR A 18 -21.92 -3.98 30.64
CA THR A 18 -22.48 -2.61 30.68
C THR A 18 -23.14 -2.25 32.01
N PHE A 19 -23.18 -3.18 32.97
CA PHE A 19 -23.77 -2.96 34.30
C PHE A 19 -22.99 -1.96 35.16
N SER A 20 -21.75 -1.58 34.80
CA SER A 20 -20.94 -0.60 35.55
C SER A 20 -21.31 0.85 35.31
N LEU A 21 -21.76 1.25 34.11
CA LEU A 21 -22.09 2.66 33.81
C LEU A 21 -23.44 3.09 34.39
N ILE A 22 -24.42 2.18 34.39
CA ILE A 22 -25.70 2.41 35.05
C ILE A 22 -25.51 2.44 36.57
N SER A 23 -24.66 1.57 37.13
CA SER A 23 -24.37 1.56 38.57
C SER A 23 -23.46 2.71 39.05
N ALA A 24 -22.59 3.25 38.20
CA ALA A 24 -21.83 4.48 38.49
C ALA A 24 -22.70 5.73 38.52
N SER A 25 -23.83 5.75 37.79
CA SER A 25 -24.87 6.77 37.97
C SER A 25 -25.66 6.60 39.28
N CYS A 26 -25.61 5.41 39.89
CA CYS A 26 -26.29 5.08 41.15
C CYS A 26 -25.39 5.24 42.40
N GLN A 27 -24.12 5.63 42.25
CA GLN A 27 -23.23 5.90 43.38
C GLN A 27 -22.64 7.31 43.31
N LYS A 28 -23.36 8.28 43.88
CA LYS A 28 -22.72 9.38 44.61
C LYS A 28 -23.41 9.64 45.93
N GLU A 29 -22.56 9.70 46.94
CA GLU A 29 -22.84 9.97 48.35
C GLU A 29 -23.55 11.31 48.55
N ASN A 30 -24.50 11.27 49.51
CA ASN A 30 -25.07 12.35 50.30
C ASN A 30 -24.35 13.72 50.27
N ASN A 31 -24.55 14.52 49.22
CA ASN A 31 -24.37 15.95 49.32
C ASN A 31 -25.51 16.71 48.65
N SER A 32 -26.10 17.61 49.44
CA SER A 32 -27.37 18.30 49.27
C SER A 32 -27.38 19.26 48.08
N ASN A 33 -27.71 18.75 46.90
CA ASN A 33 -28.39 19.46 45.80
C ASN A 33 -28.89 18.41 44.78
N THR A 34 -29.86 17.60 45.22
CA THR A 34 -30.37 16.45 44.49
C THR A 34 -31.27 16.87 43.34
N LYS A 35 -30.75 16.79 42.10
CA LYS A 35 -31.62 16.57 40.94
C LYS A 35 -32.34 15.24 41.18
N VAL A 36 -33.68 15.24 41.13
CA VAL A 36 -34.47 14.01 41.32
C VAL A 36 -34.11 13.04 40.21
N GLU A 37 -33.43 11.96 40.57
CA GLU A 37 -33.02 10.88 39.68
C GLU A 37 -34.27 10.16 39.18
N ASN A 38 -34.51 10.26 37.88
CA ASN A 38 -35.61 9.59 37.19
C ASN A 38 -35.12 9.05 35.84
N ALA A 39 -35.92 8.22 35.17
CA ALA A 39 -35.58 7.67 33.85
C ALA A 39 -35.24 8.78 32.81
N GLY A 40 -35.80 9.99 32.97
CA GLY A 40 -35.46 11.16 32.16
C GLY A 40 -34.04 11.68 32.39
N PHE A 41 -33.58 11.70 33.65
CA PHE A 41 -32.21 12.08 34.01
C PHE A 41 -31.18 11.06 33.48
N GLN A 42 -31.45 9.76 33.63
CA GLN A 42 -30.58 8.70 33.10
C GLN A 42 -30.48 8.78 31.57
N ASN A 43 -31.59 9.00 30.87
CA ASN A 43 -31.60 9.18 29.42
C ASN A 43 -30.84 10.46 28.99
N SER A 44 -31.00 11.56 29.73
CA SER A 44 -30.25 12.80 29.48
C SER A 44 -28.75 12.60 29.68
N PHE A 45 -28.34 11.91 30.74
CA PHE A 45 -26.94 11.62 31.04
C PHE A 45 -26.30 10.73 29.98
N LEU A 46 -26.99 9.68 29.52
CA LEU A 46 -26.53 8.80 28.44
C LEU A 46 -26.40 9.54 27.09
N LYS A 47 -27.11 10.66 26.91
CA LYS A 47 -27.00 11.50 25.72
C LYS A 47 -25.79 12.44 25.74
N GLU A 48 -25.17 12.68 26.90
CA GLU A 48 -23.95 13.48 27.01
C GLU A 48 -22.79 12.81 26.26
N GLN A 49 -21.96 13.63 25.61
CA GLN A 49 -20.88 13.11 24.75
C GLN A 49 -19.85 12.30 25.55
N THR A 50 -19.55 12.71 26.79
CA THR A 50 -18.65 12.01 27.71
C THR A 50 -19.18 10.62 28.07
N SER A 51 -20.47 10.50 28.38
CA SER A 51 -21.14 9.23 28.66
C SER A 51 -21.14 8.30 27.44
N LYS A 52 -21.44 8.84 26.24
CA LYS A 52 -21.34 8.08 24.99
C LYS A 52 -19.92 7.57 24.75
N ASN A 53 -18.92 8.44 24.93
CA ASN A 53 -17.50 8.08 24.77
C ASN A 53 -17.12 6.92 25.72
N GLN A 54 -17.62 6.91 26.94
CA GLN A 54 -17.35 5.83 27.91
C GLN A 54 -17.96 4.49 27.46
N LEU A 55 -19.21 4.48 27.00
CA LEU A 55 -19.85 3.28 26.44
C LEU A 55 -19.04 2.70 25.26
N PHE A 56 -18.57 3.57 24.35
CA PHE A 56 -17.74 3.12 23.23
C PHE A 56 -16.37 2.63 23.68
N LEU A 57 -15.79 3.25 24.70
CA LEU A 57 -14.49 2.85 25.23
C LEU A 57 -14.56 1.47 25.87
N GLU A 58 -15.63 1.15 26.61
CA GLU A 58 -15.85 -0.19 27.18
C GLU A 58 -15.96 -1.28 26.10
N LEU A 59 -16.67 -0.97 25.00
CA LEU A 59 -16.77 -1.85 23.84
C LEU A 59 -15.40 -2.12 23.22
N ILE A 60 -14.65 -1.06 22.93
CA ILE A 60 -13.36 -1.17 22.27
C ILE A 60 -12.32 -1.82 23.19
N ASP A 61 -12.33 -1.53 24.49
CA ASP A 61 -11.47 -2.19 25.47
C ASP A 61 -11.76 -3.70 25.53
N THR A 62 -13.00 -4.13 25.31
CA THR A 62 -13.36 -5.56 25.23
C THR A 62 -12.80 -6.21 23.96
N TYR A 63 -12.84 -5.52 22.83
CA TYR A 63 -12.19 -5.97 21.61
C TYR A 63 -10.68 -6.07 21.79
N LEU A 64 -10.03 -5.02 22.30
CA LEU A 64 -8.58 -4.99 22.52
C LEU A 64 -8.12 -6.04 23.54
N ASN A 65 -8.87 -6.26 24.63
CA ASN A 65 -8.57 -7.34 25.58
C ASN A 65 -8.59 -8.73 24.91
N THR A 66 -9.45 -8.91 23.90
CA THR A 66 -9.52 -10.15 23.14
C THR A 66 -8.38 -10.26 22.12
N PHE A 67 -8.14 -9.20 21.34
CA PHE A 67 -7.17 -9.20 20.25
C PHE A 67 -5.71 -9.10 20.72
N TYR A 68 -5.49 -8.64 21.95
CA TYR A 68 -4.18 -8.59 22.60
C TYR A 68 -4.08 -9.55 23.79
N LYS A 69 -4.95 -10.57 23.86
CA LYS A 69 -5.03 -11.46 25.02
C LYS A 69 -3.66 -12.00 25.45
N ASN A 70 -2.81 -12.43 24.52
CA ASN A 70 -1.49 -12.98 24.85
C ASN A 70 -0.57 -11.93 25.48
N ASP A 71 -0.59 -10.71 24.94
CA ASP A 71 0.19 -9.56 25.45
C ASP A 71 -0.30 -9.12 26.84
N LEU A 72 -1.62 -9.15 27.04
CA LEU A 72 -2.27 -8.65 28.25
C LEU A 72 -2.36 -9.66 29.40
N THR A 73 -2.04 -10.95 29.17
CA THR A 73 -2.09 -11.98 30.21
C THR A 73 -1.24 -11.66 31.45
N LYS A 74 -0.14 -10.91 31.28
CA LYS A 74 0.78 -10.53 32.37
C LYS A 74 0.49 -9.15 32.96
N VAL A 75 -0.48 -8.42 32.41
CA VAL A 75 -0.85 -7.09 32.88
C VAL A 75 -1.95 -7.22 33.93
N SER A 76 -1.63 -6.87 35.18
CA SER A 76 -2.57 -6.97 36.29
C SER A 76 -3.67 -5.90 36.15
N GLY A 77 -4.94 -6.29 36.11
CA GLY A 77 -6.05 -5.35 35.95
C GLY A 77 -7.31 -5.85 36.64
N LYS A 78 -8.02 -4.95 37.34
CA LYS A 78 -9.29 -5.26 38.00
C LYS A 78 -10.43 -5.52 37.01
N ASN A 79 -10.38 -4.84 35.86
CA ASN A 79 -11.32 -4.98 34.76
C ASN A 79 -10.59 -4.74 33.43
N ASN A 80 -11.34 -4.80 32.31
CA ASN A 80 -10.80 -4.58 30.97
C ASN A 80 -10.17 -3.19 30.82
N GLU A 81 -10.82 -2.14 31.32
CA GLU A 81 -10.33 -0.75 31.25
C GLU A 81 -8.98 -0.59 31.97
N ASP A 82 -8.89 -1.04 33.22
CA ASP A 82 -7.67 -0.96 34.06
C ASP A 82 -6.52 -1.75 33.42
N ARG A 83 -6.80 -2.91 32.83
CA ARG A 83 -5.79 -3.70 32.14
C ARG A 83 -5.26 -2.99 30.89
N ILE A 84 -6.13 -2.37 30.10
CA ILE A 84 -5.73 -1.62 28.90
C ILE A 84 -4.94 -0.37 29.28
N LEU A 85 -5.39 0.39 30.29
CA LEU A 85 -4.66 1.57 30.77
C LEU A 85 -3.25 1.22 31.26
N LYS A 86 -3.10 0.17 32.06
CA LYS A 86 -1.77 -0.28 32.51
C LYS A 86 -0.90 -0.79 31.37
N ALA A 87 -1.48 -1.43 30.36
CA ALA A 87 -0.74 -1.83 29.18
C ALA A 87 -0.23 -0.61 28.39
N ILE A 88 -1.04 0.46 28.27
CA ILE A 88 -0.62 1.74 27.67
C ILE A 88 0.53 2.37 28.46
N GLU A 89 0.55 2.26 29.79
CA GLU A 89 1.64 2.79 30.61
C GLU A 89 2.95 1.96 30.48
N GLN A 90 2.86 0.72 29.99
CA GLN A 90 3.99 -0.20 29.86
C GLN A 90 4.54 -0.23 28.43
N LYS A 91 5.62 0.54 28.17
CA LYS A 91 6.23 0.73 26.85
C LYS A 91 6.69 -0.56 26.14
N ASN A 92 6.89 -1.64 26.89
CA ASN A 92 7.31 -2.94 26.37
C ASN A 92 6.16 -3.76 25.79
N THR A 93 4.90 -3.46 26.14
CA THR A 93 3.73 -4.17 25.60
C THR A 93 3.56 -3.92 24.11
N GLN A 94 3.00 -4.90 23.39
CA GLN A 94 2.70 -4.70 21.98
C GLN A 94 1.52 -3.76 21.79
N LEU A 95 0.54 -3.76 22.69
CA LEU A 95 -0.58 -2.82 22.64
C LEU A 95 -0.08 -1.36 22.68
N TYR A 96 0.86 -1.04 23.56
CA TYR A 96 1.46 0.29 23.60
C TYR A 96 2.11 0.66 22.25
N LYS A 97 2.96 -0.22 21.73
CA LYS A 97 3.70 0.01 20.48
C LYS A 97 2.75 0.24 19.31
N ASP A 98 1.70 -0.58 19.20
CA ASP A 98 0.72 -0.47 18.11
C ASP A 98 -0.14 0.79 18.24
N LEU A 99 -0.53 1.18 19.47
CA LEU A 99 -1.26 2.44 19.70
C LEU A 99 -0.38 3.66 19.39
N TYR A 100 0.90 3.64 19.78
CA TYR A 100 1.81 4.74 19.51
C TYR A 100 2.13 4.87 18.02
N ASP A 101 2.29 3.75 17.32
CA ASP A 101 2.49 3.72 15.86
C ASP A 101 1.32 4.33 15.09
N VAL A 102 0.08 4.16 15.57
CA VAL A 102 -1.11 4.81 15.00
C VAL A 102 -1.22 6.27 15.46
N PHE A 103 -0.86 6.57 16.71
CA PHE A 103 -0.95 7.90 17.29
C PHE A 103 -0.02 8.89 16.61
N LYS A 104 1.24 8.54 16.31
CA LYS A 104 2.20 9.48 15.68
C LYS A 104 1.66 10.14 14.41
N PRO A 105 1.22 9.39 13.37
CA PRO A 105 0.65 10.00 12.16
C PRO A 105 -0.71 10.67 12.41
N PHE A 106 -1.50 10.20 13.38
CA PHE A 106 -2.75 10.86 13.75
C PHE A 106 -2.51 12.23 14.38
N ALA A 107 -1.55 12.32 15.30
CA ALA A 107 -1.10 13.55 15.94
C ALA A 107 -0.51 14.53 14.92
N ALA A 108 0.25 14.03 13.94
CA ALA A 108 0.77 14.83 12.84
C ALA A 108 -0.34 15.50 12.01
N LYS A 109 -1.35 14.73 11.58
CA LYS A 109 -2.52 15.28 10.89
C LYS A 109 -3.26 16.32 11.74
N LYS A 110 -3.38 16.07 13.05
CA LYS A 110 -3.99 17.01 13.99
C LYS A 110 -3.21 18.32 14.14
N LEU A 111 -1.88 18.27 14.03
CA LEU A 111 -1.01 19.46 14.02
C LEU A 111 -1.11 20.24 12.70
N GLU A 112 -1.27 19.57 11.57
CA GLU A 112 -1.53 20.22 10.28
C GLU A 112 -2.86 21.00 10.29
N GLU A 113 -3.89 20.44 10.94
CA GLU A 113 -5.17 21.12 11.16
C GLU A 113 -5.06 22.29 12.17
N ASN A 114 -4.27 22.10 13.23
CA ASN A 114 -4.05 23.11 14.27
C ASN A 114 -2.68 22.93 14.95
N PRO A 115 -1.66 23.78 14.66
CA PRO A 115 -0.33 23.66 15.24
C PRO A 115 -0.25 23.80 16.77
N GLN A 116 -1.30 24.35 17.41
CA GLN A 116 -1.38 24.53 18.87
C GLN A 116 -2.26 23.49 19.56
N ILE A 117 -2.73 22.45 18.86
CA ILE A 117 -3.74 21.50 19.38
C ILE A 117 -3.37 20.90 20.74
N PHE A 118 -2.12 20.49 20.96
CA PHE A 118 -1.69 19.91 22.23
C PHE A 118 -1.50 20.95 23.33
N TRP A 119 -1.18 22.20 22.98
CA TRP A 119 -1.17 23.31 23.93
C TRP A 119 -2.59 23.64 24.41
N ASN A 120 -3.56 23.64 23.49
CA ASN A 120 -4.98 23.77 23.84
C ASN A 120 -5.46 22.61 24.72
N LEU A 121 -5.03 21.38 24.41
CA LEU A 121 -5.34 20.20 25.22
C LEU A 121 -4.79 20.33 26.65
N LYS A 122 -3.59 20.92 26.84
CA LYS A 122 -3.08 21.22 28.18
C LYS A 122 -4.03 22.15 28.95
N GLN A 123 -4.57 23.18 28.30
CA GLN A 123 -5.52 24.09 28.94
C GLN A 123 -6.83 23.39 29.29
N GLU A 124 -7.30 22.44 28.47
CA GLU A 124 -8.46 21.61 28.79
C GLU A 124 -8.21 20.74 30.03
N PHE A 125 -7.04 20.12 30.14
CA PHE A 125 -6.68 19.36 31.34
C PHE A 125 -6.62 20.22 32.60
N ILE A 126 -6.08 21.44 32.52
CA ILE A 126 -6.07 22.39 33.64
C ILE A 126 -7.49 22.75 34.07
N LYS A 127 -8.40 23.00 33.12
CA LYS A 127 -9.82 23.28 33.42
C LYS A 127 -10.57 22.11 34.06
N LEU A 128 -10.05 20.89 33.91
CA LEU A 128 -10.59 19.66 34.49
C LEU A 128 -9.86 19.26 35.79
N ASP A 129 -9.06 20.17 36.36
CA ASP A 129 -8.28 19.95 37.58
C ASP A 129 -7.30 18.76 37.50
N ILE A 130 -6.81 18.45 36.28
CA ILE A 130 -5.79 17.42 36.05
C ILE A 130 -4.39 18.05 36.19
N GLU A 131 -3.50 17.40 36.94
CA GLU A 131 -2.13 17.88 37.14
C GLU A 131 -1.32 17.80 35.83
N THR A 132 -0.92 18.96 35.28
CA THR A 132 -0.19 19.06 34.00
C THR A 132 1.28 19.45 34.14
N SER A 133 1.84 19.34 35.35
CA SER A 133 3.26 19.61 35.64
C SER A 133 4.20 18.82 34.71
N ASN A 134 3.84 17.55 34.45
CA ASN A 134 4.59 16.63 33.57
C ASN A 134 4.11 16.62 32.11
N PHE A 135 3.17 17.49 31.73
CA PHE A 135 2.68 17.62 30.36
C PHE A 135 3.07 18.98 29.77
N ALA A 136 4.21 19.01 29.07
CA ALA A 136 4.78 20.21 28.46
C ALA A 136 4.89 20.08 26.93
N PRO A 137 3.75 20.12 26.20
CA PRO A 137 3.75 20.01 24.75
C PRO A 137 4.40 21.26 24.11
N THR A 138 5.17 21.06 23.05
CA THR A 138 5.75 22.15 22.25
C THR A 138 4.87 22.41 21.03
N PRO A 139 4.59 23.67 20.65
CA PRO A 139 3.83 23.97 19.44
C PRO A 139 4.43 23.29 18.21
N ASP A 140 3.56 22.83 17.32
CA ASP A 140 3.94 22.25 16.02
C ASP A 140 4.78 20.95 16.08
N THR A 141 4.85 20.31 17.25
CA THR A 141 5.61 19.06 17.48
C THR A 141 4.70 17.90 17.87
N ILE A 142 5.01 16.70 17.36
CA ILE A 142 4.34 15.47 17.77
C ILE A 142 4.67 15.19 19.25
N PRO A 143 3.67 14.85 20.09
CA PRO A 143 3.91 14.54 21.49
C PRO A 143 4.90 13.38 21.68
N THR A 144 5.75 13.50 22.70
CA THR A 144 6.68 12.42 23.09
C THR A 144 5.91 11.20 23.60
N GLU A 145 6.60 10.08 23.74
CA GLU A 145 6.04 8.85 24.32
C GLU A 145 5.38 9.08 25.70
N ASP A 146 6.01 9.84 26.58
CA ASP A 146 5.46 10.12 27.92
C ASP A 146 4.23 11.05 27.85
N GLN A 147 4.25 12.01 26.93
CA GLN A 147 3.11 12.88 26.66
C GLN A 147 1.94 12.12 26.03
N PHE A 148 2.22 11.17 25.15
CA PHE A 148 1.23 10.25 24.59
C PHE A 148 0.54 9.43 25.70
N ILE A 149 1.32 8.82 26.60
CA ILE A 149 0.78 8.09 27.76
C ILE A 149 -0.11 9.01 28.60
N PHE A 150 0.38 10.22 28.90
CA PHE A 150 -0.37 11.21 29.67
C PHE A 150 -1.71 11.56 29.01
N ILE A 151 -1.72 11.81 27.70
CA ILE A 151 -2.92 12.12 26.93
C ILE A 151 -3.93 10.98 27.03
N LEU A 152 -3.50 9.73 26.74
CA LEU A 152 -4.42 8.60 26.71
C LEU A 152 -5.01 8.29 28.10
N LYS A 153 -4.20 8.37 29.15
CA LYS A 153 -4.62 8.14 30.54
C LYS A 153 -5.70 9.12 31.00
N ASN A 154 -5.55 10.39 30.62
CA ASN A 154 -6.40 11.48 31.09
C ASN A 154 -7.54 11.85 30.11
N SER A 155 -7.77 11.04 29.07
CA SER A 155 -8.75 11.35 28.01
C SER A 155 -10.22 11.14 28.40
N LYS A 156 -10.51 10.33 29.42
CA LYS A 156 -11.88 9.92 29.80
C LYS A 156 -12.86 11.10 30.04
N PRO A 157 -12.48 12.18 30.75
CA PRO A 157 -13.37 13.32 30.98
C PRO A 157 -13.50 14.27 29.77
N LEU A 158 -12.71 14.11 28.71
CA LEU A 158 -12.75 15.00 27.55
C LEU A 158 -13.95 14.71 26.64
N ALA A 159 -14.55 15.77 26.08
CA ALA A 159 -15.55 15.65 25.03
C ALA A 159 -14.95 15.00 23.77
N PHE A 160 -13.72 15.38 23.41
CA PHE A 160 -12.90 14.68 22.42
C PHE A 160 -11.95 13.70 23.13
N ASN A 161 -12.38 12.45 23.26
CA ASN A 161 -11.62 11.42 23.95
C ASN A 161 -10.51 10.86 23.03
N TRP A 162 -9.27 11.33 23.20
CA TRP A 162 -8.14 10.93 22.38
C TRP A 162 -7.85 9.43 22.45
N ARG A 163 -7.95 8.81 23.63
CA ARG A 163 -7.81 7.35 23.78
C ARG A 163 -8.81 6.59 22.93
N LEU A 164 -10.07 6.99 22.96
CA LEU A 164 -11.11 6.36 22.16
C LEU A 164 -10.79 6.44 20.66
N GLU A 165 -10.40 7.61 20.18
CA GLU A 165 -10.09 7.81 18.75
C GLU A 165 -8.88 6.99 18.30
N VAL A 166 -7.78 7.00 19.06
CA VAL A 166 -6.59 6.18 18.74
C VAL A 166 -6.91 4.69 18.74
N GLN A 167 -7.70 4.22 19.72
CA GLN A 167 -8.09 2.81 19.77
C GLN A 167 -9.02 2.42 18.60
N LYS A 168 -9.95 3.28 18.16
CA LYS A 168 -10.76 3.04 16.93
C LYS A 168 -9.90 2.88 15.69
N LEU A 169 -8.88 3.75 15.54
CA LEU A 169 -7.93 3.67 14.44
C LEU A 169 -7.12 2.36 14.51
N LEU A 170 -6.70 1.93 15.71
CA LEU A 170 -6.04 0.64 15.90
C LEU A 170 -6.93 -0.54 15.51
N ILE A 171 -8.21 -0.55 15.92
CA ILE A 171 -9.15 -1.60 15.51
C ILE A 171 -9.28 -1.67 13.98
N SER A 172 -9.37 -0.51 13.33
CA SER A 172 -9.44 -0.41 11.86
C SER A 172 -8.17 -0.97 11.20
N LYS A 173 -7.01 -0.70 11.79
CA LYS A 173 -5.71 -1.22 11.31
C LYS A 173 -5.60 -2.74 11.49
N LEU A 174 -6.06 -3.28 12.62
CA LEU A 174 -6.12 -4.71 12.85
C LEU A 174 -6.99 -5.42 11.82
N TYR A 175 -8.11 -4.79 11.43
CA TYR A 175 -8.96 -5.29 10.36
C TYR A 175 -8.23 -5.35 9.01
N LEU A 176 -7.49 -4.30 8.64
CA LEU A 176 -6.73 -4.26 7.38
C LEU A 176 -5.59 -5.28 7.30
N LEU A 177 -4.87 -5.50 8.42
CA LEU A 177 -3.59 -6.22 8.45
C LEU A 177 -3.60 -7.58 9.16
N LYS A 178 -4.63 -7.86 9.97
CA LYS A 178 -4.71 -9.05 10.84
C LYS A 178 -3.41 -9.32 11.61
N SER A 179 -2.74 -8.26 12.06
CA SER A 179 -1.37 -8.28 12.59
C SER A 179 -1.21 -9.02 13.93
N ARG A 180 -2.33 -9.45 14.54
CA ARG A 180 -2.39 -10.19 15.82
C ARG A 180 -2.89 -11.60 15.59
N GLU A 181 -2.21 -12.58 16.19
CA GLU A 181 -2.56 -14.00 16.07
C GLU A 181 -3.97 -14.28 16.64
N GLU A 182 -4.32 -13.60 17.73
CA GLU A 182 -5.63 -13.70 18.37
C GLU A 182 -6.75 -13.24 17.44
N PHE A 183 -6.57 -12.09 16.77
CA PHE A 183 -7.51 -11.60 15.76
C PHE A 183 -7.57 -12.56 14.56
N LYS A 184 -6.42 -13.01 14.06
CA LYS A 184 -6.31 -13.94 12.93
C LYS A 184 -7.08 -15.23 13.19
N LYS A 185 -6.90 -15.86 14.35
CA LYS A 185 -7.61 -17.09 14.75
C LYS A 185 -9.13 -16.93 14.74
N LEU A 186 -9.65 -15.77 15.16
CA LEU A 186 -11.08 -15.50 15.14
C LEU A 186 -11.61 -15.25 13.72
N SER A 187 -10.78 -14.66 12.85
CA SER A 187 -11.15 -14.23 11.49
C SER A 187 -11.29 -15.37 10.46
N VAL A 188 -10.69 -16.54 10.71
CA VAL A 188 -10.59 -17.64 9.74
C VAL A 188 -11.43 -18.86 10.11
N ASN A 189 -11.90 -19.59 9.10
CA ASN A 189 -12.55 -20.89 9.28
C ASN A 189 -11.52 -22.03 9.47
N ASP A 190 -12.00 -23.27 9.61
CA ASP A 190 -11.15 -24.46 9.82
C ASP A 190 -10.14 -24.73 8.69
N LYS A 191 -10.31 -24.10 7.50
CA LYS A 191 -9.39 -24.19 6.36
C LYS A 191 -8.39 -23.03 6.30
N GLY A 192 -8.42 -22.13 7.29
CA GLY A 192 -7.60 -20.92 7.34
C GLY A 192 -8.04 -19.83 6.36
N LEU A 193 -9.27 -19.87 5.83
CA LEU A 193 -9.81 -18.86 4.92
C LEU A 193 -10.63 -17.82 5.69
N ASP A 194 -10.59 -16.56 5.26
CA ASP A 194 -11.40 -15.48 5.85
C ASP A 194 -12.91 -15.80 5.84
N LYS A 195 -13.54 -15.78 7.01
CA LYS A 195 -14.96 -16.16 7.18
C LYS A 195 -15.91 -15.30 6.35
N HIS A 196 -15.70 -13.99 6.35
CA HIS A 196 -16.58 -13.07 5.63
C HIS A 196 -16.44 -13.26 4.12
N GLN A 197 -15.22 -13.29 3.58
CA GLN A 197 -15.06 -13.49 2.14
C GLN A 197 -15.63 -14.84 1.68
N VAL A 198 -15.45 -15.92 2.44
CA VAL A 198 -16.10 -17.21 2.11
C VAL A 198 -17.63 -17.09 2.12
N SER A 199 -18.22 -16.32 3.04
CA SER A 199 -19.67 -16.13 3.08
C SER A 199 -20.24 -15.42 1.84
N LEU A 200 -19.41 -14.67 1.11
CA LEU A 200 -19.82 -13.96 -0.10
C LEU A 200 -19.76 -14.84 -1.37
N GLU A 201 -19.19 -16.05 -1.31
CA GLU A 201 -18.89 -16.86 -2.50
C GLU A 201 -20.13 -17.15 -3.36
N SER A 202 -21.27 -17.46 -2.73
CA SER A 202 -22.52 -17.74 -3.44
C SER A 202 -23.07 -16.49 -4.15
N ASP A 203 -23.01 -15.33 -3.50
CA ASP A 203 -23.45 -14.06 -4.07
C ASP A 203 -22.54 -13.60 -5.20
N ILE A 204 -21.22 -13.79 -5.06
CA ILE A 204 -20.26 -13.48 -6.12
C ILE A 204 -20.52 -14.31 -7.36
N LYS A 205 -20.91 -15.59 -7.23
CA LYS A 205 -21.17 -16.49 -8.37
C LYS A 205 -22.45 -16.20 -9.14
N LYS A 206 -23.38 -15.40 -8.60
CA LYS A 206 -24.65 -15.05 -9.29
C LYS A 206 -24.38 -14.37 -10.63
N ASP A 207 -25.22 -14.62 -11.64
CA ASP A 207 -25.10 -14.01 -12.97
C ASP A 207 -25.24 -12.48 -12.93
N SER A 208 -26.02 -11.95 -11.98
CA SER A 208 -26.18 -10.51 -11.76
C SER A 208 -24.93 -9.80 -11.21
N THR A 209 -23.94 -10.53 -10.68
CA THR A 209 -22.70 -9.94 -10.19
C THR A 209 -21.80 -9.60 -11.38
N SER A 210 -21.40 -8.33 -11.49
CA SER A 210 -20.55 -7.82 -12.57
C SER A 210 -19.26 -8.63 -12.71
N LYS A 211 -18.81 -8.86 -13.95
CA LYS A 211 -17.58 -9.59 -14.28
C LYS A 211 -16.37 -9.11 -13.47
N THR A 212 -16.12 -7.81 -13.42
CA THR A 212 -14.97 -7.24 -12.68
C THR A 212 -14.98 -7.58 -11.18
N LYS A 213 -16.15 -7.58 -10.53
CA LYS A 213 -16.26 -8.00 -9.11
C LYS A 213 -15.93 -9.48 -8.92
N LYS A 214 -16.35 -10.34 -9.84
CA LYS A 214 -16.00 -11.78 -9.84
C LYS A 214 -14.49 -11.95 -9.97
N GLU A 215 -13.90 -11.29 -10.96
CA GLU A 215 -12.47 -11.39 -11.24
C GLU A 215 -11.59 -10.86 -10.10
N ILE A 216 -11.98 -9.74 -9.47
CA ILE A 216 -11.29 -9.22 -8.28
C ILE A 216 -11.38 -10.24 -7.14
N TYR A 217 -12.59 -10.75 -6.84
CA TYR A 217 -12.78 -11.73 -5.77
C TYR A 217 -11.94 -13.00 -6.00
N GLU A 218 -11.89 -13.51 -7.23
CA GLU A 218 -11.08 -14.68 -7.61
C GLU A 218 -9.57 -14.43 -7.50
N ALA A 219 -9.14 -13.17 -7.64
CA ALA A 219 -7.75 -12.75 -7.50
C ALA A 219 -7.32 -12.43 -6.05
N LEU A 220 -8.26 -12.35 -5.10
CA LEU A 220 -7.91 -12.14 -3.68
C LEU A 220 -7.36 -13.41 -3.05
N ASP A 221 -6.26 -13.29 -2.28
CA ASP A 221 -5.80 -14.38 -1.43
C ASP A 221 -6.55 -14.38 -0.09
N LEU A 222 -7.61 -15.19 -0.02
CA LEU A 222 -8.46 -15.28 1.17
C LEU A 222 -7.75 -15.81 2.43
N LYS A 223 -6.49 -16.28 2.32
CA LYS A 223 -5.65 -16.70 3.46
C LYS A 223 -4.67 -15.62 3.91
N ALA A 224 -4.48 -14.55 3.12
CA ALA A 224 -3.50 -13.52 3.43
C ALA A 224 -3.91 -12.67 4.63
N ASP A 225 -2.92 -12.29 5.43
CA ASP A 225 -3.14 -11.43 6.60
C ASP A 225 -3.53 -10.00 6.18
N ASN A 226 -2.96 -9.54 5.07
CA ASN A 226 -3.22 -8.24 4.46
C ASN A 226 -4.35 -8.26 3.41
N LEU A 227 -5.22 -9.27 3.42
CA LEU A 227 -6.35 -9.42 2.48
C LEU A 227 -7.18 -8.13 2.36
N TYR A 228 -7.54 -7.52 3.48
CA TYR A 228 -8.38 -6.32 3.50
C TYR A 228 -7.60 -5.07 3.08
N LEU A 229 -6.30 -4.97 3.36
CA LEU A 229 -5.46 -3.93 2.78
C LEU A 229 -5.39 -4.05 1.25
N VAL A 230 -5.13 -5.25 0.71
CA VAL A 230 -5.06 -5.50 -0.73
C VAL A 230 -6.40 -5.18 -1.41
N LYS A 231 -7.50 -5.67 -0.85
CA LYS A 231 -8.86 -5.35 -1.33
C LYS A 231 -9.10 -3.85 -1.35
N TRP A 232 -8.76 -3.15 -0.27
CA TRP A 232 -8.95 -1.71 -0.16
C TRP A 232 -8.17 -0.94 -1.22
N LEU A 233 -6.90 -1.29 -1.46
CA LEU A 233 -6.04 -0.61 -2.46
C LEU A 233 -6.54 -0.80 -3.90
N VAL A 234 -7.19 -1.92 -4.21
CA VAL A 234 -7.81 -2.15 -5.53
C VAL A 234 -9.09 -1.33 -5.70
N GLU A 235 -9.92 -1.26 -4.65
CA GLU A 235 -11.20 -0.55 -4.70
C GLU A 235 -11.05 0.97 -4.51
N ASN A 236 -9.97 1.41 -3.85
CA ASN A 236 -9.68 2.81 -3.54
C ASN A 236 -8.22 3.13 -3.91
N PRO A 237 -7.93 3.34 -5.20
CA PRO A 237 -6.58 3.60 -5.64
C PRO A 237 -6.00 4.88 -5.02
N ILE A 238 -4.76 4.81 -4.56
CA ILE A 238 -4.03 5.93 -3.94
C ILE A 238 -2.63 6.09 -4.52
N ILE A 239 -2.10 7.31 -4.45
CA ILE A 239 -0.72 7.66 -4.78
C ILE A 239 -0.15 8.56 -3.69
N GLU A 240 1.14 8.43 -3.41
CA GLU A 240 1.90 9.46 -2.70
C GLU A 240 2.52 10.41 -3.73
N LYS A 241 2.41 11.73 -3.52
CA LYS A 241 2.75 12.73 -4.54
C LYS A 241 3.62 13.85 -4.00
N TRP A 242 4.60 14.24 -4.82
CA TRP A 242 5.30 15.52 -4.73
C TRP A 242 4.97 16.29 -6.00
N SER A 243 4.37 17.48 -5.90
CA SER A 243 4.05 18.27 -7.08
C SER A 243 3.84 19.74 -6.81
N PHE A 244 4.13 20.53 -7.83
CA PHE A 244 3.87 21.95 -7.88
C PHE A 244 3.58 22.37 -9.32
N THR A 245 2.86 23.47 -9.45
CA THR A 245 2.67 24.16 -10.74
C THR A 245 3.31 25.53 -10.65
N ASP A 246 3.94 25.97 -11.74
CA ASP A 246 4.58 27.28 -11.77
C ASP A 246 4.59 27.84 -13.20
N ASP A 247 4.11 29.08 -13.33
CA ASP A 247 3.98 29.84 -14.57
C ASP A 247 4.81 31.13 -14.60
N GLN A 248 5.70 31.31 -13.62
CA GLN A 248 6.61 32.46 -13.55
C GLN A 248 7.74 32.33 -14.57
N ASP A 249 8.12 33.44 -15.19
CA ASP A 249 9.33 33.58 -16.03
C ASP A 249 9.56 32.42 -17.02
N MET A 250 8.48 31.94 -17.65
CA MET A 250 8.53 30.71 -18.46
C MET A 250 9.54 30.74 -19.60
N ASN A 251 9.86 31.93 -20.14
CA ASN A 251 10.92 32.09 -21.14
C ASN A 251 12.30 31.65 -20.62
N LEU A 252 12.57 31.86 -19.32
CA LEU A 252 13.80 31.40 -18.68
C LEU A 252 13.69 29.94 -18.26
N ARG A 253 12.52 29.50 -17.79
CA ARG A 253 12.32 28.18 -17.18
C ARG A 253 12.15 27.04 -18.18
N ILE A 254 11.70 27.31 -19.40
CA ILE A 254 11.40 26.26 -20.39
C ILE A 254 12.62 25.40 -20.74
N GLY A 255 13.84 25.97 -20.70
CA GLY A 255 15.09 25.24 -20.95
C GLY A 255 15.52 24.33 -19.79
N PHE A 256 15.04 24.59 -18.57
CA PHE A 256 15.42 23.86 -17.35
C PHE A 256 14.33 22.92 -16.82
N ALA A 257 13.19 22.83 -17.50
CA ALA A 257 12.07 21.98 -17.09
C ALA A 257 12.27 20.49 -17.44
N ASN A 258 13.46 20.09 -17.86
CA ASN A 258 13.82 18.69 -18.13
C ASN A 258 14.44 18.06 -16.88
N VAL A 259 13.80 17.00 -16.37
CA VAL A 259 14.20 16.34 -15.11
C VAL A 259 14.63 14.91 -15.38
N ALA A 260 15.81 14.51 -14.89
CA ALA A 260 16.27 13.12 -14.88
C ALA A 260 16.57 12.59 -13.48
N ASN A 261 16.75 13.48 -12.50
CA ASN A 261 17.12 13.10 -11.14
C ASN A 261 16.48 14.02 -10.09
N PHE A 262 16.60 13.65 -8.81
CA PHE A 262 16.02 14.41 -7.70
C PHE A 262 16.58 15.82 -7.57
N LYS A 263 17.85 16.04 -7.92
CA LYS A 263 18.44 17.38 -7.91
C LYS A 263 17.76 18.28 -8.94
N ASP A 264 17.58 17.80 -10.17
CA ASP A 264 16.89 18.57 -11.22
C ASP A 264 15.46 18.95 -10.78
N PHE A 265 14.73 18.01 -10.18
CA PHE A 265 13.38 18.27 -9.66
C PHE A 265 13.40 19.31 -8.53
N ASN A 266 14.32 19.17 -7.58
CA ASN A 266 14.47 20.10 -6.45
C ASN A 266 14.89 21.50 -6.89
N ASP A 267 15.80 21.60 -7.86
CA ASP A 267 16.22 22.88 -8.45
C ASP A 267 14.99 23.56 -9.07
N LEU A 268 14.20 22.83 -9.86
CA LEU A 268 12.96 23.33 -10.47
C LEU A 268 11.91 23.75 -9.43
N ALA A 269 11.76 23.00 -8.35
CA ALA A 269 10.82 23.25 -7.26
C ALA A 269 11.23 24.42 -6.35
N SER A 270 12.54 24.71 -6.27
CA SER A 270 13.11 25.75 -5.44
C SER A 270 13.10 27.15 -6.07
N TYR A 271 12.78 27.23 -7.37
CA TYR A 271 12.76 28.50 -8.09
C TYR A 271 11.74 29.48 -7.48
N ALA A 272 12.17 30.71 -7.23
CA ALA A 272 11.33 31.83 -6.85
C ALA A 272 11.84 33.08 -7.59
N SER A 273 10.92 33.83 -8.20
CA SER A 273 11.26 35.12 -8.84
C SER A 273 11.80 36.13 -7.83
N GLU A 274 12.69 37.02 -8.25
CA GLU A 274 13.42 37.98 -7.39
C GLU A 274 12.49 38.86 -6.53
N ASN A 275 11.23 39.03 -6.95
CA ASN A 275 10.23 39.90 -6.32
C ASN A 275 9.27 39.18 -5.35
N LYS A 276 9.41 37.87 -5.11
CA LYS A 276 8.58 37.13 -4.14
C LYS A 276 9.37 36.74 -2.89
N VAL A 277 8.73 36.89 -1.73
CA VAL A 277 9.29 36.50 -0.43
C VAL A 277 9.57 34.99 -0.42
N LYS A 278 10.78 34.60 -0.01
CA LYS A 278 11.35 33.23 -0.16
C LYS A 278 10.88 32.18 0.85
N TYR A 279 9.96 32.49 1.77
CA TYR A 279 9.60 31.55 2.84
C TYR A 279 8.72 30.41 2.30
N ASP A 280 9.17 29.17 2.52
CA ASP A 280 8.41 27.91 2.34
C ASP A 280 7.81 27.63 0.95
N TYR A 281 8.45 28.11 -0.13
CA TYR A 281 8.05 27.70 -1.48
C TYR A 281 8.36 26.21 -1.67
N ASN A 282 7.31 25.38 -1.77
CA ASN A 282 7.37 23.92 -1.95
C ASN A 282 8.23 23.20 -0.88
N PRO A 283 7.72 23.01 0.35
CA PRO A 283 8.49 22.38 1.41
C PRO A 283 8.78 20.90 1.14
N VAL A 284 9.83 20.40 1.80
CA VAL A 284 10.05 18.95 1.92
C VAL A 284 9.06 18.35 2.91
N ALA A 285 8.90 17.02 2.90
CA ALA A 285 8.05 16.35 3.87
C ALA A 285 8.51 16.66 5.31
N LYS A 286 7.59 17.19 6.12
CA LYS A 286 7.85 17.51 7.54
C LYS A 286 8.14 16.25 8.37
N TYR A 287 7.41 15.17 8.10
CA TYR A 287 7.51 13.90 8.81
C TYR A 287 8.01 12.79 7.89
N LYS A 288 9.33 12.72 7.74
CA LYS A 288 10.02 11.80 6.80
C LYS A 288 9.71 10.32 7.04
N ASP A 289 9.52 9.93 8.30
CA ASP A 289 9.20 8.55 8.68
C ASP A 289 7.87 8.04 8.09
N PHE A 290 7.00 8.95 7.62
CA PHE A 290 5.69 8.61 7.05
C PHE A 290 5.71 8.40 5.53
N ILE A 291 6.84 8.71 4.87
CA ILE A 291 7.00 8.48 3.44
C ILE A 291 6.96 6.97 3.17
N ILE A 292 6.16 6.57 2.17
CA ILE A 292 6.08 5.17 1.74
C ILE A 292 7.34 4.81 0.93
N ALA A 293 7.86 3.61 1.16
CA ALA A 293 9.05 3.14 0.45
C ALA A 293 8.84 3.10 -1.09
N SER A 294 9.88 3.51 -1.80
CA SER A 294 10.05 3.35 -3.25
C SER A 294 11.06 2.22 -3.54
N GLY A 295 11.37 1.96 -4.81
CA GLY A 295 12.37 0.96 -5.17
C GLY A 295 13.78 1.36 -4.74
N LYS A 296 14.64 0.35 -4.47
CA LYS A 296 16.05 0.54 -4.06
C LYS A 296 16.87 1.42 -5.01
N SER A 297 16.42 1.58 -6.25
CA SER A 297 17.04 2.40 -7.26
C SER A 297 16.94 3.90 -7.03
N GLU A 298 16.00 4.31 -6.18
CA GLU A 298 15.79 5.70 -5.71
C GLU A 298 16.63 6.03 -4.46
N TYR A 299 17.43 5.10 -3.97
CA TYR A 299 18.27 5.29 -2.78
C TYR A 299 19.69 5.69 -3.19
N SER A 300 20.19 6.81 -2.68
CA SER A 300 21.61 7.17 -2.78
C SER A 300 22.31 6.97 -1.44
N ASN A 301 23.51 6.36 -1.45
CA ASN A 301 24.33 6.13 -0.25
C ASN A 301 23.56 5.48 0.93
N GLY A 302 22.59 4.60 0.62
CA GLY A 302 21.77 3.91 1.62
C GLY A 302 20.66 4.76 2.25
N LYS A 303 20.40 5.97 1.75
CA LYS A 303 19.30 6.85 2.20
C LYS A 303 18.24 7.00 1.12
N ASN A 304 16.99 7.15 1.53
CA ASN A 304 15.88 7.42 0.62
C ASN A 304 15.91 8.90 0.24
N ASP A 305 16.30 9.22 -1.00
CA ASP A 305 16.44 10.61 -1.45
C ASP A 305 15.09 11.37 -1.46
N LEU A 306 13.96 10.64 -1.44
CA LEU A 306 12.62 11.19 -1.33
C LEU A 306 12.41 12.02 -0.06
N GLU A 307 13.15 11.74 1.02
CA GLU A 307 13.13 12.54 2.25
C GLU A 307 13.60 13.99 2.06
N THR A 308 14.30 14.25 0.95
CA THR A 308 14.83 15.57 0.59
C THR A 308 14.10 16.20 -0.59
N LEU A 309 13.13 15.49 -1.16
CA LEU A 309 12.36 15.97 -2.30
C LEU A 309 11.36 17.04 -1.86
N ARG A 310 11.39 18.18 -2.56
CA ARG A 310 10.50 19.34 -2.34
C ARG A 310 9.09 19.10 -2.89
N ALA A 311 8.17 19.99 -2.55
CA ALA A 311 6.79 20.00 -3.02
C ALA A 311 5.95 18.79 -2.56
N PHE A 312 6.21 18.26 -1.36
CA PHE A 312 5.45 17.13 -0.83
C PHE A 312 3.96 17.48 -0.64
N GLN A 313 3.06 16.65 -1.18
CA GLN A 313 1.61 16.79 -1.06
C GLN A 313 0.97 15.65 -0.24
N GLY A 314 1.74 14.61 0.12
CA GLY A 314 1.24 13.45 0.85
C GLY A 314 0.49 12.44 -0.02
N ILE A 315 -0.28 11.57 0.63
CA ILE A 315 -1.10 10.55 -0.02
C ILE A 315 -2.44 11.14 -0.44
N GLN A 316 -2.81 10.92 -1.69
CA GLN A 316 -4.07 11.35 -2.27
C GLN A 316 -4.72 10.23 -3.08
N GLN A 317 -6.03 10.38 -3.34
CA GLN A 317 -6.76 9.46 -4.23
C GLN A 317 -6.19 9.54 -5.65
N ASN A 318 -5.98 8.38 -6.27
CA ASN A 318 -5.55 8.29 -7.65
C ASN A 318 -6.76 8.17 -8.58
N THR A 319 -7.02 9.23 -9.34
CA THR A 319 -8.13 9.31 -10.30
C THR A 319 -7.69 9.04 -11.74
N ALA A 320 -6.42 8.68 -11.98
CA ALA A 320 -5.92 8.44 -13.32
C ALA A 320 -6.55 7.19 -13.94
N THR A 321 -7.06 7.33 -15.16
CA THR A 321 -7.71 6.26 -15.94
C THR A 321 -6.84 5.76 -17.10
N SER A 322 -5.64 6.33 -17.28
CA SER A 322 -4.71 6.02 -18.36
C SER A 322 -3.26 6.08 -17.90
N GLY A 323 -2.34 5.60 -18.75
CA GLY A 323 -0.90 5.57 -18.47
C GLY A 323 -0.54 4.62 -17.31
N ASP A 324 0.65 4.82 -16.76
CA ASP A 324 1.18 3.97 -15.68
C ASP A 324 0.40 4.10 -14.37
N LEU A 325 -0.33 5.21 -14.22
CA LEU A 325 -1.14 5.51 -13.04
C LEU A 325 -2.55 4.88 -13.09
N ASN A 326 -2.94 4.21 -14.19
CA ASN A 326 -4.23 3.51 -14.28
C ASN A 326 -4.33 2.36 -13.25
N ASN A 327 -5.43 2.26 -12.52
CA ASN A 327 -5.69 1.22 -11.51
C ASN A 327 -6.90 0.33 -11.83
N SER A 328 -7.37 0.33 -13.08
CA SER A 328 -8.34 -0.70 -13.48
C SER A 328 -7.76 -2.10 -13.22
N PHE A 329 -8.62 -3.07 -12.92
CA PHE A 329 -8.17 -4.43 -12.65
C PHE A 329 -7.34 -5.01 -13.81
N GLU A 330 -7.69 -4.68 -15.06
CA GLU A 330 -6.89 -5.04 -16.23
C GLU A 330 -5.54 -4.34 -16.28
N ALA A 331 -5.44 -3.08 -15.85
CA ALA A 331 -4.15 -2.39 -15.72
C ALA A 331 -3.27 -3.05 -14.64
N LEU A 332 -3.85 -3.47 -13.51
CA LEU A 332 -3.13 -4.18 -12.46
C LEU A 332 -2.60 -5.54 -12.93
N LYS A 333 -3.38 -6.28 -13.73
CA LYS A 333 -2.94 -7.54 -14.36
C LYS A 333 -1.71 -7.36 -15.25
N ASN A 334 -1.62 -6.21 -15.93
CA ASN A 334 -0.51 -5.89 -16.83
C ASN A 334 0.68 -5.22 -16.12
N THR A 335 0.54 -4.83 -14.85
CA THR A 335 1.60 -4.16 -14.10
C THR A 335 2.62 -5.19 -13.60
N GLN A 336 3.78 -5.25 -14.26
CA GLN A 336 4.82 -6.27 -13.98
C GLN A 336 5.80 -5.89 -12.86
N SER A 337 5.85 -4.62 -12.48
CA SER A 337 6.68 -4.11 -11.40
C SER A 337 6.05 -2.85 -10.78
N PRO A 338 6.46 -2.48 -9.55
CA PRO A 338 6.00 -1.26 -8.90
C PRO A 338 6.22 -0.02 -9.77
N VAL A 339 5.34 0.98 -9.62
CA VAL A 339 5.36 2.24 -10.39
C VAL A 339 5.64 3.39 -9.43
N PHE A 340 6.80 4.01 -9.58
CA PHE A 340 7.20 5.25 -8.94
C PHE A 340 8.09 6.02 -9.90
N GLY A 341 8.32 7.31 -9.68
CA GLY A 341 9.18 8.13 -10.54
C GLY A 341 8.59 9.49 -10.90
N PHE A 342 9.27 10.18 -11.81
CA PHE A 342 8.83 11.45 -12.39
C PHE A 342 7.68 11.23 -13.38
N LEU A 343 6.57 11.94 -13.18
CA LEU A 343 5.40 11.87 -14.04
C LEU A 343 5.57 12.82 -15.22
N ASN A 344 5.51 12.29 -16.45
CA ASN A 344 5.40 13.11 -17.65
C ASN A 344 3.97 13.66 -17.75
N PRO A 345 3.77 14.99 -17.63
CA PRO A 345 2.44 15.58 -17.56
C PRO A 345 1.65 15.47 -18.88
N ASN A 346 2.34 15.20 -20.00
CA ASN A 346 1.74 15.07 -21.33
C ASN A 346 1.32 13.63 -21.67
N THR A 347 1.97 12.62 -21.08
CA THR A 347 1.72 11.20 -21.44
C THR A 347 1.20 10.35 -20.28
N ASN A 348 1.23 10.85 -19.05
CA ASN A 348 0.97 10.08 -17.82
C ASN A 348 1.88 8.85 -17.63
N GLN A 349 3.03 8.85 -18.30
CA GLN A 349 4.09 7.85 -18.09
C GLN A 349 4.93 8.27 -16.88
N VAL A 350 5.33 7.29 -16.06
CA VAL A 350 6.12 7.52 -14.85
C VAL A 350 7.52 6.93 -15.06
N LEU A 351 8.54 7.77 -15.07
CA LEU A 351 9.94 7.39 -15.33
C LEU A 351 10.77 7.47 -14.03
N ASP A 352 11.31 6.34 -13.60
CA ASP A 352 12.15 6.20 -12.39
C ASP A 352 13.65 6.22 -12.73
N GLN A 353 14.50 6.14 -11.71
CA GLN A 353 15.96 6.06 -11.90
C GLN A 353 16.41 4.80 -12.65
N ASP A 354 15.67 3.69 -12.55
CA ASP A 354 16.01 2.48 -13.30
C ASP A 354 15.74 2.64 -14.79
N TYR A 355 14.73 3.41 -15.16
CA TYR A 355 14.47 3.77 -16.54
C TYR A 355 15.66 4.50 -17.16
N PHE A 356 16.17 5.56 -16.52
CA PHE A 356 17.30 6.31 -17.06
C PHE A 356 18.59 5.49 -17.13
N LYS A 357 18.80 4.59 -16.14
CA LYS A 357 19.90 3.60 -16.19
C LYS A 357 19.73 2.64 -17.36
N PHE A 358 18.51 2.14 -17.60
CA PHE A 358 18.20 1.27 -18.73
C PHE A 358 18.50 1.95 -20.06
N VAL A 359 18.07 3.21 -20.25
CA VAL A 359 18.40 3.99 -21.46
C VAL A 359 19.92 4.09 -21.66
N SER A 360 20.66 4.42 -20.60
CA SER A 360 22.13 4.49 -20.66
C SER A 360 22.79 3.16 -21.03
N ILE A 361 22.22 2.03 -20.60
CA ILE A 361 22.65 0.68 -20.98
C ILE A 361 22.39 0.41 -22.46
N LEU A 362 21.21 0.76 -22.97
CA LEU A 362 20.89 0.63 -24.40
C LEU A 362 21.86 1.42 -25.28
N GLU A 363 22.21 2.64 -24.84
CA GLU A 363 23.21 3.47 -25.52
C GLU A 363 24.58 2.83 -25.57
N LYS A 364 25.00 2.25 -24.45
CA LYS A 364 26.30 1.59 -24.35
C LYS A 364 26.36 0.32 -25.19
N GLU A 365 25.30 -0.49 -25.18
CA GLU A 365 25.20 -1.70 -26.00
C GLU A 365 25.15 -1.35 -27.49
N SER A 366 24.52 -0.22 -27.85
CA SER A 366 24.50 0.45 -29.16
C SER A 366 23.84 -0.29 -30.34
N LYS A 367 23.93 -1.63 -30.37
CA LYS A 367 23.50 -2.48 -31.49
C LYS A 367 22.67 -3.67 -31.00
N LEU A 368 21.70 -4.06 -31.82
CA LEU A 368 20.96 -5.30 -31.64
C LEU A 368 21.85 -6.53 -31.93
N PRO A 369 21.64 -7.65 -31.23
CA PRO A 369 22.39 -8.88 -31.47
C PRO A 369 22.05 -9.46 -32.85
N LYS A 370 23.06 -9.99 -33.55
CA LYS A 370 22.88 -10.62 -34.87
C LYS A 370 22.33 -12.04 -34.72
N ILE A 371 21.23 -12.31 -35.41
CA ILE A 371 20.57 -13.62 -35.41
C ILE A 371 21.29 -14.62 -36.34
N LYS A 372 21.36 -15.89 -35.94
CA LYS A 372 21.99 -17.00 -36.69
C LYS A 372 21.09 -18.23 -36.69
N ALA A 373 21.05 -18.95 -37.81
CA ALA A 373 20.44 -20.29 -37.86
C ALA A 373 21.35 -21.31 -37.16
N THR A 374 20.75 -22.24 -36.42
CA THR A 374 21.46 -23.46 -36.02
C THR A 374 21.54 -24.46 -37.18
N SER A 375 22.40 -25.47 -37.04
CA SER A 375 22.45 -26.60 -37.98
C SER A 375 21.10 -27.34 -38.05
N GLN A 376 20.36 -27.39 -36.93
CA GLN A 376 19.02 -27.99 -36.88
C GLN A 376 18.03 -27.25 -37.78
N LEU A 377 18.00 -25.92 -37.74
CA LEU A 377 17.14 -25.13 -38.62
C LEU A 377 17.49 -25.35 -40.10
N ASN A 378 18.78 -25.31 -40.43
CA ASN A 378 19.25 -25.51 -41.80
C ASN A 378 18.96 -26.93 -42.33
N SER A 379 18.92 -27.95 -41.46
CA SER A 379 18.59 -29.32 -41.85
C SER A 379 17.13 -29.53 -42.28
N LYS A 380 16.21 -28.64 -41.85
CA LYS A 380 14.77 -28.75 -42.12
C LYS A 380 14.20 -27.72 -43.10
N VAL A 381 15.03 -26.82 -43.65
CA VAL A 381 14.61 -25.72 -44.57
C VAL A 381 13.77 -26.20 -45.75
N SER A 382 14.10 -27.34 -46.33
CA SER A 382 13.39 -27.92 -47.49
C SER A 382 12.00 -28.44 -47.15
N LYS A 383 11.69 -28.63 -45.87
CA LYS A 383 10.41 -29.16 -45.37
C LYS A 383 9.51 -28.07 -44.77
N LEU A 384 10.02 -26.85 -44.60
CA LEU A 384 9.27 -25.76 -44.00
C LEU A 384 8.17 -25.25 -44.94
N LYS A 385 6.98 -25.08 -44.41
CA LYS A 385 5.83 -24.43 -45.04
C LYS A 385 5.62 -23.04 -44.44
N GLU A 386 5.05 -22.15 -45.24
CA GLU A 386 4.68 -20.83 -44.76
C GLU A 386 3.74 -20.94 -43.54
N SER A 387 3.96 -20.08 -42.54
CA SER A 387 3.30 -20.09 -41.23
C SER A 387 3.72 -21.23 -40.29
N ASP A 388 4.75 -22.01 -40.62
CA ASP A 388 5.34 -22.95 -39.67
C ASP A 388 5.87 -22.23 -38.44
N LYS A 389 5.58 -22.81 -37.26
CA LYS A 389 6.15 -22.39 -35.99
C LYS A 389 7.47 -23.12 -35.76
N LEU A 390 8.49 -22.35 -35.39
CA LEU A 390 9.84 -22.88 -35.11
C LEU A 390 10.12 -22.93 -33.61
N SER A 391 11.07 -23.77 -33.22
CA SER A 391 11.54 -23.85 -31.83
C SER A 391 12.59 -22.79 -31.57
N ALA A 392 12.70 -22.33 -30.31
CA ALA A 392 13.78 -21.45 -29.88
C ALA A 392 15.18 -22.05 -30.10
N GLU A 393 15.31 -23.39 -30.11
CA GLU A 393 16.58 -24.09 -30.38
C GLU A 393 17.04 -24.00 -31.84
N ASP A 394 16.16 -23.54 -32.74
CA ASP A 394 16.48 -23.36 -34.17
C ASP A 394 17.33 -22.10 -34.44
N ILE A 395 17.43 -21.21 -33.45
CA ILE A 395 17.98 -19.86 -33.61
C ILE A 395 19.01 -19.57 -32.54
N GLU A 396 20.17 -19.04 -32.92
CA GLU A 396 21.19 -18.52 -31.99
C GLU A 396 21.42 -17.02 -32.24
N PHE A 397 22.08 -16.35 -31.28
CA PHE A 397 22.44 -14.95 -31.40
C PHE A 397 23.93 -14.74 -31.13
N GLU A 398 24.58 -13.93 -31.96
CA GLU A 398 26.00 -13.62 -31.80
C GLU A 398 26.26 -12.85 -30.51
N GLY A 399 27.25 -13.32 -29.73
CA GLY A 399 27.67 -12.66 -28.49
C GLY A 399 26.70 -12.80 -27.32
N LEU A 400 25.65 -13.62 -27.46
CA LEU A 400 24.75 -13.98 -26.37
C LEU A 400 24.96 -15.43 -25.94
N THR A 401 24.66 -15.74 -24.68
CA THR A 401 24.69 -17.10 -24.14
C THR A 401 23.28 -17.55 -23.77
N ARG A 402 22.81 -18.66 -24.35
CA ARG A 402 21.50 -19.25 -24.02
C ARG A 402 21.46 -19.75 -22.57
N ASP A 403 20.34 -19.50 -21.90
CA ASP A 403 20.09 -20.01 -20.55
C ASP A 403 19.77 -21.51 -20.59
N ASN A 404 20.49 -22.30 -19.79
CA ASN A 404 20.31 -23.76 -19.73
C ASN A 404 18.95 -24.18 -19.16
N SER A 405 18.31 -23.32 -18.38
CA SER A 405 17.01 -23.60 -17.72
C SER A 405 15.81 -23.09 -18.51
N ASN A 406 16.01 -22.09 -19.38
CA ASN A 406 14.97 -21.54 -20.22
C ASN A 406 15.50 -21.29 -21.64
N LYS A 407 15.15 -22.18 -22.56
CA LYS A 407 15.60 -22.11 -23.96
C LYS A 407 15.19 -20.84 -24.69
N ASN A 408 14.17 -20.12 -24.24
CA ASN A 408 13.75 -18.86 -24.85
C ASN A 408 14.60 -17.67 -24.40
N ARG A 409 15.48 -17.86 -23.41
CA ARG A 409 16.24 -16.79 -22.76
C ARG A 409 17.72 -16.88 -23.14
N PHE A 410 18.31 -15.73 -23.41
CA PHE A 410 19.72 -15.52 -23.64
C PHE A 410 20.23 -14.41 -22.72
N THR A 411 21.52 -14.43 -22.43
CA THR A 411 22.16 -13.52 -21.48
C THR A 411 23.45 -12.95 -22.04
N LYS A 412 23.79 -11.74 -21.59
CA LYS A 412 25.06 -11.08 -21.89
C LYS A 412 25.46 -10.20 -20.71
N GLU A 413 26.73 -10.19 -20.34
CA GLU A 413 27.27 -9.24 -19.37
C GLU A 413 27.71 -7.95 -20.06
N LEU A 414 27.35 -6.81 -19.48
CA LEU A 414 27.80 -5.48 -19.90
C LEU A 414 28.43 -4.76 -18.71
N THR A 415 29.60 -4.17 -18.91
CA THR A 415 30.26 -3.34 -17.89
C THR A 415 30.07 -1.86 -18.20
N MET A 416 29.54 -1.11 -17.24
CA MET A 416 29.40 0.34 -17.29
C MET A 416 30.55 0.99 -16.51
N ASN A 417 31.24 1.94 -17.13
CA ASN A 417 32.35 2.68 -16.51
C ASN A 417 31.87 4.07 -16.08
N ASN A 418 31.06 4.14 -15.02
CA ASN A 418 30.62 5.40 -14.43
C ASN A 418 31.15 5.51 -12.99
N GLY A 419 32.46 5.74 -12.84
CA GLY A 419 33.12 5.95 -11.53
C GLY A 419 33.38 4.67 -10.71
N SER A 420 32.55 3.64 -10.84
CA SER A 420 32.80 2.26 -10.39
C SER A 420 32.46 1.29 -11.53
N GLN A 421 33.22 0.19 -11.67
CA GLN A 421 32.92 -0.85 -12.66
C GLN A 421 31.68 -1.62 -12.22
N GLN A 422 30.51 -1.17 -12.67
CA GLN A 422 29.26 -1.86 -12.40
C GLN A 422 28.94 -2.81 -13.56
N LYS A 423 28.76 -4.09 -13.23
CA LYS A 423 28.36 -5.13 -14.18
C LYS A 423 26.83 -5.28 -14.18
N TYR A 424 26.26 -5.31 -15.37
CA TYR A 424 24.85 -5.56 -15.62
C TYR A 424 24.68 -6.82 -16.45
N LYS A 425 23.65 -7.61 -16.14
CA LYS A 425 23.28 -8.79 -16.91
C LYS A 425 22.06 -8.46 -17.77
N LEU A 426 22.29 -8.36 -19.06
CA LEU A 426 21.28 -8.15 -20.09
C LEU A 426 20.60 -9.47 -20.37
N ILE A 427 19.27 -9.45 -20.40
CA ILE A 427 18.41 -10.60 -20.64
C ILE A 427 17.66 -10.36 -21.94
N TYR A 428 17.88 -11.24 -22.91
CA TYR A 428 17.20 -11.26 -24.19
C TYR A 428 16.26 -12.46 -24.21
N GLU A 429 14.95 -12.25 -24.30
CA GLU A 429 13.95 -13.31 -24.24
C GLU A 429 13.08 -13.33 -25.49
N ILE A 430 12.84 -14.53 -26.05
CA ILE A 430 11.89 -14.72 -27.15
C ILE A 430 10.48 -14.63 -26.58
N VAL A 431 9.75 -13.59 -26.96
CA VAL A 431 8.40 -13.27 -26.46
C VAL A 431 7.35 -13.47 -27.56
N GLY A 432 6.96 -14.72 -27.78
CA GLY A 432 5.95 -15.10 -28.76
C GLY A 432 6.38 -16.25 -29.67
N ASP A 433 5.58 -16.50 -30.71
CA ASP A 433 5.87 -17.54 -31.69
C ASP A 433 6.98 -17.11 -32.67
N ILE A 434 7.92 -18.02 -32.94
CA ILE A 434 8.87 -17.87 -34.05
C ILE A 434 8.18 -18.33 -35.32
N THR A 435 8.07 -17.44 -36.30
CA THR A 435 7.27 -17.70 -37.50
C THR A 435 8.11 -17.65 -38.77
N TYR A 436 7.83 -18.56 -39.69
CA TYR A 436 8.42 -18.57 -41.03
C TYR A 436 7.42 -18.07 -42.07
N SER A 437 7.79 -17.03 -42.82
CA SER A 437 6.94 -16.40 -43.85
C SER A 437 7.30 -16.84 -45.28
N GLY A 438 7.85 -18.06 -45.45
CA GLY A 438 8.29 -18.57 -46.77
C GLY A 438 9.68 -18.10 -47.21
N THR A 439 10.12 -16.91 -46.80
CA THR A 439 11.47 -16.38 -47.08
C THR A 439 12.23 -15.93 -45.85
N ASN A 440 11.52 -15.57 -44.77
CA ASN A 440 12.13 -15.02 -43.57
C ASN A 440 11.64 -15.76 -42.33
N VAL A 441 12.54 -15.93 -41.37
CA VAL A 441 12.17 -16.30 -40.00
C VAL A 441 12.14 -15.04 -39.16
N ARG A 442 11.03 -14.81 -38.46
CA ARG A 442 10.82 -13.67 -37.56
C ARG A 442 10.81 -14.15 -36.13
N VAL A 443 11.67 -13.57 -35.31
CA VAL A 443 11.82 -13.90 -33.89
C VAL A 443 11.51 -12.65 -33.06
N PRO A 444 10.36 -12.60 -32.36
CA PRO A 444 10.04 -11.50 -31.45
C PRO A 444 10.91 -11.60 -30.19
N MET A 445 11.64 -10.54 -29.88
CA MET A 445 12.62 -10.48 -28.79
C MET A 445 12.31 -9.33 -27.85
N ARG A 446 12.56 -9.55 -26.55
CA ARG A 446 12.52 -8.54 -25.49
C ARG A 446 13.87 -8.46 -24.81
N LEU A 447 14.47 -7.29 -24.78
CA LEU A 447 15.65 -6.97 -23.98
C LEU A 447 15.23 -6.33 -22.65
N SER A 448 15.74 -6.86 -21.54
CA SER A 448 15.61 -6.30 -20.19
C SER A 448 16.93 -6.45 -19.42
N VAL A 449 17.01 -5.89 -18.22
CA VAL A 449 18.20 -6.00 -17.35
C VAL A 449 17.78 -6.62 -16.03
N GLU A 450 18.47 -7.68 -15.60
CA GLU A 450 18.03 -8.52 -14.46
C GLU A 450 17.90 -7.75 -13.14
N SER A 451 18.72 -6.73 -12.94
CA SER A 451 18.75 -5.92 -11.71
C SER A 451 17.81 -4.70 -11.72
N LEU A 452 17.12 -4.42 -12.83
CA LEU A 452 16.24 -3.25 -12.98
C LEU A 452 14.76 -3.65 -12.93
N GLY A 453 13.86 -2.68 -12.76
CA GLY A 453 12.42 -2.90 -12.79
C GLY A 453 11.95 -3.56 -14.10
N LYS A 454 11.11 -4.60 -14.00
CA LYS A 454 10.66 -5.41 -15.16
C LYS A 454 9.87 -4.63 -16.21
N ARG A 455 9.27 -3.49 -15.83
CA ARG A 455 8.59 -2.60 -16.76
C ARG A 455 9.52 -1.90 -17.76
N HIS A 456 10.83 -1.93 -17.53
CA HIS A 456 11.83 -1.32 -18.39
C HIS A 456 12.38 -2.37 -19.37
N TYR A 457 11.94 -2.29 -20.61
CA TYR A 457 12.36 -3.22 -21.66
C TYR A 457 12.38 -2.57 -23.04
N TYR A 458 13.04 -3.26 -23.98
CA TYR A 458 13.10 -2.91 -25.40
C TYR A 458 12.67 -4.10 -26.24
N ASP A 459 11.55 -3.96 -26.94
CA ASP A 459 11.03 -4.98 -27.84
C ASP A 459 11.54 -4.75 -29.26
N PHE A 460 11.97 -5.84 -29.92
CA PHE A 460 12.40 -5.84 -31.32
C PHE A 460 12.07 -7.17 -32.00
N THR A 461 12.13 -7.20 -33.32
CA THR A 461 12.01 -8.44 -34.09
C THR A 461 13.30 -8.68 -34.83
N ALA A 462 13.97 -9.79 -34.51
CA ALA A 462 15.10 -10.25 -35.30
C ALA A 462 14.58 -10.99 -36.54
N VAL A 463 15.20 -10.74 -37.69
CA VAL A 463 14.79 -11.32 -38.98
C VAL A 463 15.97 -12.06 -39.58
N LEU A 464 15.76 -13.35 -39.83
CA LEU A 464 16.73 -14.21 -40.48
C LEU A 464 16.25 -14.51 -41.91
N GLU A 465 17.00 -14.03 -42.90
CA GLU A 465 16.65 -14.16 -44.31
C GLU A 465 17.14 -15.49 -44.88
N LYS A 466 16.29 -16.15 -45.67
CA LYS A 466 16.68 -17.31 -46.46
C LYS A 466 17.34 -16.84 -47.75
N LYS A 467 18.54 -17.33 -48.03
CA LYS A 467 19.20 -17.19 -49.33
C LYS A 467 19.44 -18.56 -49.92
N ASP A 468 18.98 -18.74 -51.15
CA ASP A 468 18.96 -20.02 -51.85
C ASP A 468 18.23 -21.12 -51.02
N SER A 469 18.97 -22.12 -50.54
CA SER A 469 18.47 -23.28 -49.81
C SER A 469 18.79 -23.26 -48.31
N LYS A 470 19.35 -22.18 -47.76
CA LYS A 470 19.77 -22.07 -46.36
C LYS A 470 19.44 -20.72 -45.75
N PHE A 471 19.37 -20.67 -44.43
CA PHE A 471 19.35 -19.41 -43.69
C PHE A 471 20.79 -18.98 -43.38
N GLU A 472 21.12 -17.75 -43.75
CA GLU A 472 22.43 -17.16 -43.47
C GLU A 472 22.36 -16.27 -42.25
N ALA A 473 23.45 -16.22 -41.47
CA ALA A 473 23.57 -15.31 -40.33
C ALA A 473 23.35 -13.85 -40.76
N ASP A 474 22.59 -13.10 -39.97
CA ASP A 474 22.36 -11.69 -40.22
C ASP A 474 23.70 -10.94 -40.20
N GLN A 475 23.90 -10.11 -41.23
CA GLN A 475 25.09 -9.27 -41.37
C GLN A 475 24.79 -7.81 -41.04
N LYS A 476 23.52 -7.42 -40.95
CA LYS A 476 23.11 -6.04 -40.71
C LYS A 476 23.47 -5.62 -39.29
N GLU A 477 24.01 -4.41 -39.16
CA GLU A 477 24.27 -3.79 -37.86
C GLU A 477 23.12 -2.85 -37.50
N LEU A 478 22.05 -3.40 -36.94
CA LEU A 478 20.89 -2.63 -36.53
C LEU A 478 21.16 -1.95 -35.18
N LYS A 479 20.93 -0.63 -35.10
CA LYS A 479 21.03 0.14 -33.84
C LYS A 479 19.72 0.10 -33.07
N PHE A 480 19.78 0.30 -31.75
CA PHE A 480 18.59 0.58 -30.95
C PHE A 480 17.95 1.90 -31.41
N ASN A 481 16.62 1.93 -31.50
CA ASN A 481 15.87 3.17 -31.71
C ASN A 481 15.65 3.87 -30.35
N LEU A 482 16.55 4.79 -30.03
CA LEU A 482 16.56 5.50 -28.75
C LEU A 482 15.63 6.71 -28.72
N ASP A 483 15.05 7.13 -29.86
CA ASP A 483 14.16 8.28 -29.92
C ASP A 483 12.88 8.07 -29.09
N LYS A 484 12.50 6.81 -28.88
CA LYS A 484 11.36 6.41 -28.03
C LYS A 484 11.72 6.33 -26.54
N TYR A 485 12.98 6.57 -26.19
CA TYR A 485 13.54 6.38 -24.85
C TYR A 485 14.16 7.69 -24.34
N PRO A 486 13.34 8.68 -23.93
CA PRO A 486 13.83 9.95 -23.45
C PRO A 486 14.80 9.82 -22.26
N LYS A 487 15.82 10.67 -22.20
CA LYS A 487 16.76 10.70 -21.06
C LYS A 487 16.30 11.61 -19.92
N THR A 488 15.28 12.42 -20.17
CA THR A 488 14.72 13.40 -19.25
C THR A 488 13.21 13.45 -19.43
N VAL A 489 12.48 13.81 -18.38
CA VAL A 489 11.05 14.14 -18.45
C VAL A 489 10.90 15.64 -18.67
N ASN A 490 10.21 16.02 -19.75
CA ASN A 490 9.80 17.41 -19.95
C ASN A 490 8.58 17.72 -19.07
N MET A 491 8.78 18.56 -18.06
CA MET A 491 7.75 18.96 -17.08
C MET A 491 6.87 20.10 -17.58
N ILE A 492 6.95 20.49 -18.85
CA ILE A 492 6.12 21.55 -19.43
C ILE A 492 4.79 20.98 -19.93
N LYS A 493 3.71 21.61 -19.50
CA LYS A 493 2.35 21.39 -19.99
C LYS A 493 1.58 22.70 -19.98
N ASP A 494 0.82 22.96 -21.05
CA ASP A 494 -0.03 24.14 -21.18
C ASP A 494 0.71 25.48 -20.91
N LYS A 495 1.97 25.56 -21.38
CA LYS A 495 2.89 26.69 -21.19
C LYS A 495 3.27 26.98 -19.72
N LYS A 496 3.15 26.00 -18.84
CA LYS A 496 3.54 26.07 -17.43
C LYS A 496 4.42 24.88 -17.07
N VAL A 497 5.17 24.99 -15.99
CA VAL A 497 5.75 23.80 -15.34
C VAL A 497 4.63 23.12 -14.55
N ASP A 498 4.39 21.84 -14.87
CA ASP A 498 3.51 20.93 -14.14
C ASP A 498 4.35 19.71 -13.76
N ALA A 499 5.11 19.86 -12.67
CA ALA A 499 6.10 18.88 -12.25
C ALA A 499 5.52 18.00 -11.15
N ALA A 500 5.68 16.68 -11.31
CA ALA A 500 5.30 15.72 -10.28
C ALA A 500 6.26 14.53 -10.20
N TYR A 501 6.49 14.07 -8.98
CA TYR A 501 7.01 12.74 -8.66
C TYR A 501 5.91 11.98 -7.91
N VAL A 502 5.73 10.71 -8.24
CA VAL A 502 4.62 9.90 -7.72
C VAL A 502 5.10 8.51 -7.29
N ILE A 503 4.45 7.96 -6.27
CA ILE A 503 4.52 6.54 -5.89
C ILE A 503 3.11 5.97 -5.99
N LYS A 504 2.90 5.01 -6.89
CA LYS A 504 1.64 4.27 -7.02
C LYS A 504 1.62 3.13 -6.02
N ILE A 505 0.78 3.26 -5.00
CA ILE A 505 0.64 2.26 -3.95
C ILE A 505 -0.48 1.31 -4.38
N ALA A 506 -0.10 0.19 -4.99
CA ALA A 506 -1.04 -0.80 -5.54
C ALA A 506 -0.46 -2.22 -5.43
N PRO A 507 -1.30 -3.27 -5.31
CA PRO A 507 -0.82 -4.65 -5.41
C PRO A 507 -0.33 -4.99 -6.82
N LEU A 508 0.56 -5.97 -6.91
CA LEU A 508 0.94 -6.62 -8.16
C LEU A 508 0.05 -7.85 -8.39
N PHE A 509 -0.21 -8.15 -9.66
CA PHE A 509 -0.89 -9.38 -10.05
C PHE A 509 0.15 -10.46 -10.39
N ASN A 510 0.32 -11.43 -9.49
CA ASN A 510 1.18 -12.58 -9.72
C ASN A 510 0.36 -13.70 -10.34
N SER A 511 0.51 -13.92 -11.63
CA SER A 511 -0.13 -15.01 -12.34
C SER A 511 0.70 -16.30 -12.31
N ASN A 512 0.01 -17.42 -12.06
CA ASN A 512 0.57 -18.76 -12.20
C ASN A 512 -0.33 -19.56 -13.14
N LYS A 513 0.28 -20.32 -14.05
CA LYS A 513 -0.45 -21.30 -14.86
C LYS A 513 -0.89 -22.46 -13.97
N GLN A 514 -2.17 -22.74 -13.94
CA GLN A 514 -2.76 -23.90 -13.26
C GLN A 514 -3.62 -24.67 -14.24
N LYS A 515 -3.78 -25.98 -14.05
CA LYS A 515 -4.77 -26.73 -14.82
C LYS A 515 -6.15 -26.57 -14.19
N ASP A 516 -7.16 -26.24 -15.00
CA ASP A 516 -8.55 -26.30 -14.54
C ASP A 516 -9.06 -27.75 -14.39
N LYS A 517 -10.34 -27.88 -14.03
CA LYS A 517 -11.00 -29.18 -13.88
C LYS A 517 -11.09 -29.98 -15.19
N GLU A 518 -10.88 -29.34 -16.34
CA GLU A 518 -10.88 -29.94 -17.68
C GLU A 518 -9.45 -30.24 -18.17
N GLY A 519 -8.43 -29.93 -17.36
CA GLY A 519 -7.02 -30.12 -17.71
C GLY A 519 -6.42 -29.02 -18.59
N LYS A 520 -7.16 -27.95 -18.89
CA LYS A 520 -6.66 -26.79 -19.65
C LYS A 520 -5.79 -25.91 -18.75
N GLU A 521 -4.68 -25.40 -19.28
CA GLU A 521 -3.91 -24.37 -18.59
C GLU A 521 -4.75 -23.08 -18.51
N VAL A 522 -5.15 -22.72 -17.30
CA VAL A 522 -5.78 -21.46 -16.98
C VAL A 522 -4.84 -20.67 -16.11
N GLU A 523 -4.62 -19.42 -16.52
CA GLU A 523 -3.81 -18.49 -15.75
C GLU A 523 -4.64 -17.99 -14.57
N LYS A 524 -4.30 -18.46 -13.36
CA LYS A 524 -4.87 -17.94 -12.13
C LYS A 524 -3.83 -17.03 -11.48
N GLY A 525 -4.15 -15.76 -11.38
CA GLY A 525 -3.31 -14.81 -10.67
C GLY A 525 -3.92 -14.34 -9.36
N LYS A 526 -3.03 -13.90 -8.48
CA LYS A 526 -3.38 -13.34 -7.18
C LYS A 526 -2.82 -11.94 -7.06
N LEU A 527 -3.62 -11.05 -6.49
CA LEU A 527 -3.17 -9.74 -6.06
C LEU A 527 -2.33 -9.91 -4.80
N THR A 528 -1.11 -9.38 -4.81
CA THR A 528 -0.19 -9.47 -3.67
C THR A 528 0.69 -8.23 -3.58
N LEU A 529 1.22 -7.98 -2.39
CA LEU A 529 2.26 -6.99 -2.12
C LEU A 529 3.66 -7.60 -2.21
N ASP A 530 3.81 -8.89 -2.51
CA ASP A 530 5.11 -9.51 -2.71
C ASP A 530 5.86 -8.89 -3.88
N LYS A 531 7.19 -8.76 -3.77
CA LYS A 531 8.06 -8.13 -4.78
C LYS A 531 7.76 -6.65 -5.02
N THR A 532 7.16 -6.00 -4.04
CA THR A 532 7.00 -4.55 -4.00
C THR A 532 7.86 -3.95 -2.88
N PRO A 533 8.14 -2.63 -2.88
CA PRO A 533 8.76 -1.96 -1.74
C PRO A 533 8.00 -2.15 -0.43
N TRP A 534 6.70 -2.41 -0.50
CA TRP A 534 5.79 -2.57 0.63
C TRP A 534 5.47 -4.03 0.98
N GLU A 535 6.36 -4.97 0.62
CA GLU A 535 6.24 -6.38 1.02
C GLU A 535 6.40 -6.56 2.54
N SER A 536 7.18 -5.71 3.21
CA SER A 536 7.45 -5.81 4.65
C SER A 536 6.23 -5.41 5.50
N LYS A 537 6.15 -5.96 6.72
CA LYS A 537 5.06 -5.62 7.66
C LYS A 537 5.13 -4.16 8.09
N GLU A 538 6.33 -3.62 8.20
CA GLU A 538 6.59 -2.23 8.57
C GLU A 538 6.01 -1.27 7.53
N GLU A 539 6.25 -1.51 6.24
CA GLU A 539 5.71 -0.66 5.17
C GLU A 539 4.19 -0.85 4.99
N GLN A 540 3.68 -2.08 5.15
CA GLN A 540 2.24 -2.32 5.20
C GLN A 540 1.58 -1.58 6.36
N SER A 541 2.25 -1.49 7.52
CA SER A 541 1.79 -0.73 8.69
C SER A 541 1.70 0.76 8.37
N LYS A 542 2.70 1.35 7.69
CA LYS A 542 2.67 2.75 7.26
C LYS A 542 1.49 3.03 6.32
N ILE A 543 1.30 2.20 5.29
CA ILE A 543 0.17 2.35 4.35
C ILE A 543 -1.16 2.24 5.10
N ALA A 544 -1.31 1.25 5.98
CA ALA A 544 -2.52 1.08 6.78
C ALA A 544 -2.79 2.28 7.71
N ASN A 545 -1.76 2.85 8.36
CA ASN A 545 -1.89 4.04 9.20
C ASN A 545 -2.47 5.22 8.40
N HIS A 546 -1.94 5.48 7.20
CA HIS A 546 -2.48 6.53 6.32
C HIS A 546 -3.95 6.28 5.96
N ILE A 547 -4.31 5.05 5.60
CA ILE A 547 -5.69 4.68 5.27
C ILE A 547 -6.64 4.89 6.46
N VAL A 548 -6.29 4.38 7.64
CA VAL A 548 -7.18 4.49 8.81
C VAL A 548 -7.34 5.94 9.26
N ILE A 549 -6.31 6.77 9.13
CA ILE A 549 -6.37 8.20 9.47
C ILE A 549 -7.16 9.01 8.45
N ALA A 550 -7.06 8.66 7.16
CA ALA A 550 -7.82 9.31 6.11
C ALA A 550 -9.32 8.98 6.21
N LYS A 551 -9.67 7.71 6.47
CA LYS A 551 -11.06 7.23 6.52
C LYS A 551 -11.73 7.36 7.88
N GLY A 552 -10.94 7.32 8.96
CA GLY A 552 -11.43 7.49 10.34
C GLY A 552 -12.63 6.61 10.67
N ASN A 553 -13.73 7.26 11.08
CA ASN A 553 -14.96 6.57 11.51
C ASN A 553 -15.63 5.72 10.41
N GLU A 554 -15.44 6.04 9.12
CA GLU A 554 -16.01 5.24 8.02
C GLU A 554 -15.45 3.81 8.05
N LEU A 555 -14.12 3.69 8.07
CA LEU A 555 -13.45 2.39 8.10
C LEU A 555 -13.64 1.67 9.44
N PHE A 556 -13.72 2.42 10.56
CA PHE A 556 -14.03 1.83 11.85
C PHE A 556 -15.41 1.15 11.87
N ARG A 557 -16.44 1.75 11.24
CA ARG A 557 -17.76 1.12 11.12
C ARG A 557 -17.71 -0.18 10.32
N GLU A 558 -16.96 -0.19 9.22
CA GLU A 558 -16.73 -1.41 8.43
C GLU A 558 -16.03 -2.50 9.25
N ALA A 559 -14.95 -2.14 9.94
CA ALA A 559 -14.21 -3.05 10.82
C ALA A 559 -15.09 -3.57 11.97
N ASN A 560 -15.88 -2.69 12.61
CA ASN A 560 -16.78 -3.07 13.69
C ASN A 560 -17.88 -4.02 13.21
N LYS A 561 -18.49 -3.74 12.05
CA LYS A 561 -19.46 -4.64 11.44
C LYS A 561 -18.85 -6.01 11.18
N TYR A 562 -17.64 -6.06 10.63
CA TYR A 562 -16.92 -7.31 10.42
C TYR A 562 -16.66 -8.07 11.73
N ILE A 563 -16.21 -7.39 12.78
CA ILE A 563 -15.95 -7.99 14.10
C ILE A 563 -17.25 -8.59 14.67
N ARG A 564 -18.34 -7.84 14.61
CA ARG A 564 -19.62 -8.26 15.17
C ARG A 564 -20.21 -9.44 14.40
N ASP A 565 -20.26 -9.33 13.07
CA ASP A 565 -20.96 -10.28 12.22
C ASP A 565 -20.16 -11.58 12.00
N TYR A 566 -18.82 -11.54 12.10
CA TYR A 566 -17.95 -12.69 11.74
C TYR A 566 -16.96 -13.15 12.81
N LEU A 567 -16.62 -12.32 13.81
CA LEU A 567 -15.66 -12.69 14.87
C LEU A 567 -16.35 -13.13 16.17
N GLY A 568 -17.68 -13.15 16.20
CA GLY A 568 -18.47 -13.71 17.30
C GLY A 568 -18.75 -12.75 18.46
N PHE A 569 -18.64 -11.44 18.21
CA PHE A 569 -19.04 -10.42 19.17
C PHE A 569 -20.50 -10.03 18.94
N GLU A 570 -21.38 -10.38 19.86
CA GLU A 570 -22.80 -10.02 19.74
C GLU A 570 -23.12 -8.83 20.65
N LEU A 571 -23.75 -7.81 20.07
CA LEU A 571 -24.29 -6.67 20.82
C LEU A 571 -25.77 -6.91 21.11
N LYS A 572 -26.07 -7.78 22.08
CA LYS A 572 -27.44 -8.13 22.50
C LYS A 572 -27.67 -7.73 23.96
N ASP A 573 -28.94 -7.55 24.33
CA ASP A 573 -29.40 -7.33 25.71
C ASP A 573 -28.96 -6.02 26.38
N PHE A 574 -28.76 -4.95 25.60
CA PHE A 574 -28.53 -3.59 26.15
C PHE A 574 -29.82 -2.80 26.36
N ASP A 575 -29.74 -1.78 27.22
CA ASP A 575 -30.78 -0.76 27.35
C ASP A 575 -31.15 -0.18 25.97
N PRO A 576 -32.46 0.02 25.66
CA PRO A 576 -32.90 0.55 24.37
C PRO A 576 -32.23 1.86 23.96
N THR A 577 -31.90 2.73 24.92
CA THR A 577 -31.20 3.99 24.70
C THR A 577 -29.76 3.75 24.24
N ILE A 578 -29.08 2.76 24.81
CA ILE A 578 -27.73 2.36 24.41
C ILE A 578 -27.76 1.75 23.00
N LEU A 579 -28.75 0.90 22.71
CA LEU A 579 -28.95 0.34 21.36
C LEU A 579 -29.24 1.45 20.34
N GLU A 580 -30.02 2.46 20.69
CA GLU A 580 -30.29 3.61 19.84
C GLU A 580 -29.02 4.43 19.60
N ILE A 581 -28.23 4.71 20.63
CA ILE A 581 -26.93 5.38 20.51
C ILE A 581 -26.02 4.59 19.56
N PHE A 582 -25.93 3.27 19.73
CA PHE A 582 -25.12 2.40 18.88
C PHE A 582 -25.60 2.40 17.42
N LYS A 583 -26.92 2.41 17.18
CA LYS A 583 -27.48 2.57 15.82
C LYS A 583 -27.13 3.93 15.22
N GLN A 584 -27.30 5.02 15.97
CA GLN A 584 -27.03 6.39 15.49
C GLN A 584 -25.57 6.58 15.08
N VAL A 585 -24.62 5.94 15.77
CA VAL A 585 -23.20 6.03 15.43
C VAL A 585 -22.72 4.97 14.43
N GLY A 586 -23.59 4.07 13.99
CA GLY A 586 -23.30 3.03 13.00
C GLY A 586 -22.56 1.80 13.55
N LEU A 587 -22.75 1.47 14.83
CA LEU A 587 -22.17 0.28 15.48
C LEU A 587 -23.10 -0.93 15.49
N ILE A 588 -24.41 -0.72 15.26
CA ILE A 588 -25.42 -1.78 15.09
C ILE A 588 -26.08 -1.65 13.73
#